data_AF-A0ABD2NTI8-F1
#
_entry.id   AF-A0ABD2NTI8-F1
#
_cell.length_a   1.000
_cell.length_b   1.000
_cell.length_c   1.000
_cell.angle_alpha   90.00
_cell.angle_beta   90.00
_cell.angle_gamma   90.00
#
_symmetry.space_group_name_H-M   'P 1'
#
loop_
_entity.id
_entity.type
_entity.pdbx_description
1 polymer ?
#
loop_
_entity_poly.entity_id
_entity_poly.type
_entity_poly.pdbx_seq_one_letter_code
_entity_poly.pdbx_strand_id
1 'polypeptide(L)'
;MKVINTQYYHQSYTYKISSSKAYKMTDILTETVSPADLKKFEQIYHEQLYKNNVTPKAQFEYAWCLVRSKYSADIKKGIILLEELYNTNKEGQRDYLYYLALGTARLKEYSKALDFCKAFLSVEPGKTIAI
;
A
#
# COMPACT_ATOMS: atom_id res chain seq x y z
N MET A 1 17.16 18.77 13.17
CA MET A 1 16.14 17.70 13.26
C MET A 1 16.03 17.05 11.89
N LYS A 2 16.31 15.75 11.78
CA LYS A 2 16.31 15.04 10.51
C LYS A 2 14.88 14.93 9.98
N VAL A 3 14.59 15.63 8.90
CA VAL A 3 13.41 15.40 8.06
C VAL A 3 13.62 14.03 7.42
N ILE A 4 13.01 12.99 7.98
CA ILE A 4 13.02 11.67 7.36
C ILE A 4 12.01 11.74 6.23
N ASN A 5 12.53 11.75 5.01
CA ASN A 5 11.80 12.04 3.80
C ASN A 5 10.88 10.86 3.45
N THR A 6 9.57 11.00 3.68
CA THR A 6 8.53 10.01 3.37
C THR A 6 8.40 9.73 1.86
N GLN A 7 9.06 10.51 0.99
CA GLN A 7 9.22 10.17 -0.42
C GLN A 7 9.95 8.83 -0.65
N TYR A 8 10.77 8.35 0.29
CA TYR A 8 11.63 7.18 0.05
C TYR A 8 10.87 5.89 -0.24
N TYR A 9 9.72 5.64 0.41
CA TYR A 9 8.96 4.41 0.15
C TYR A 9 8.24 4.49 -1.19
N HIS A 10 7.48 5.57 -1.44
CA HIS A 10 6.78 5.75 -2.71
C HIS A 10 7.74 5.83 -3.90
N GLN A 11 8.81 6.65 -3.85
CA GLN A 11 9.77 6.77 -4.97
C GLN A 11 10.41 5.41 -5.31
N SER A 12 10.87 4.64 -4.33
CA SER A 12 11.55 3.36 -4.59
C SER A 12 10.67 2.35 -5.31
N TYR A 13 9.36 2.31 -5.00
CA TYR A 13 8.40 1.39 -5.65
C TYR A 13 7.87 1.94 -6.97
N THR A 14 7.73 3.26 -7.11
CA THR A 14 7.33 3.88 -8.39
C THR A 14 8.46 3.97 -9.41
N TYR A 15 9.74 4.03 -9.01
CA TYR A 15 10.87 4.08 -9.95
C TYR A 15 11.08 2.78 -10.74
N LYS A 16 10.52 1.64 -10.30
CA LYS A 16 10.43 0.43 -11.14
C LYS A 16 9.35 0.53 -12.22
N ILE A 17 8.42 1.47 -12.10
CA ILE A 17 7.35 1.70 -13.06
C ILE A 17 7.88 2.69 -14.10
N SER A 18 8.34 2.14 -15.22
CA SER A 18 8.96 2.88 -16.33
C SER A 18 8.12 4.09 -16.76
N SER A 19 8.79 5.23 -16.91
CA SER A 19 8.26 6.59 -17.14
C SER A 19 7.64 6.84 -18.52
N SER A 20 7.35 5.79 -19.31
CA SER A 20 6.97 5.93 -20.72
C SER A 20 5.60 5.36 -21.10
N LYS A 21 4.74 4.97 -20.14
CA LYS A 21 3.39 4.45 -20.44
C LYS A 21 2.30 5.29 -19.79
N ALA A 22 1.36 5.76 -20.60
CA ALA A 22 0.05 6.21 -20.11
C ALA A 22 -0.72 4.98 -19.61
N TYR A 23 -0.78 4.79 -18.29
CA TYR A 23 -1.51 3.67 -17.69
C TYR A 23 -3.00 4.02 -17.62
N LYS A 24 -3.85 3.15 -18.18
CA LYS A 24 -5.28 3.20 -17.86
C LYS A 24 -5.46 2.73 -16.42
N MET A 25 -6.46 3.24 -15.71
CA MET A 25 -6.78 2.80 -14.33
C MET A 25 -6.93 1.27 -14.24
N THR A 26 -7.46 0.64 -15.29
CA THR A 26 -7.57 -0.82 -15.43
C THR A 26 -6.22 -1.54 -15.37
N ASP A 27 -5.15 -0.91 -15.87
CA ASP A 27 -3.82 -1.49 -15.94
C ASP A 27 -3.18 -1.50 -14.54
N ILE A 28 -3.45 -0.46 -13.73
CA ILE A 28 -3.01 -0.37 -12.33
C ILE A 28 -3.69 -1.45 -11.48
N LEU A 29 -4.98 -1.72 -11.74
CA LEU A 29 -5.75 -2.74 -11.01
C LEU A 29 -5.34 -4.18 -11.37
N THR A 30 -4.76 -4.38 -12.55
CA THR A 30 -4.35 -5.70 -13.04
C THR A 30 -2.86 -5.99 -12.86
N GLU A 31 -2.07 -5.00 -12.46
CA GLU A 31 -0.65 -5.18 -12.15
C GLU A 31 -0.47 -6.14 -10.97
N THR A 32 0.44 -7.10 -11.12
CA THR A 32 0.76 -8.10 -10.09
C THR A 32 2.22 -8.05 -9.73
N VAL A 33 2.54 -8.37 -8.47
CA VAL A 33 3.94 -8.48 -8.01
C VAL A 33 4.55 -9.79 -8.50
N SER A 34 5.87 -9.82 -8.70
CA SER A 34 6.58 -11.04 -9.07
C SER A 34 6.46 -12.09 -7.94
N PRO A 35 6.33 -13.39 -8.26
CA PRO A 35 6.30 -14.43 -7.22
C PRO A 35 7.54 -14.45 -6.33
N ALA A 36 8.70 -14.05 -6.88
CA ALA A 36 9.95 -13.97 -6.15
C ALA A 36 9.93 -12.85 -5.09
N ASP A 37 9.41 -11.67 -5.42
CA ASP A 37 9.27 -10.57 -4.47
C ASP A 37 8.25 -10.93 -3.38
N LEU A 38 7.10 -11.51 -3.74
CA LEU A 38 6.10 -11.95 -2.76
C LEU A 38 6.71 -12.92 -1.75
N LYS A 39 7.42 -13.96 -2.22
CA LYS A 39 8.07 -14.94 -1.35
C LYS A 39 9.13 -14.31 -0.45
N LYS A 40 9.93 -13.37 -0.99
CA LYS A 40 10.95 -12.66 -0.22
C LYS A 40 10.33 -11.86 0.93
N PHE A 41 9.32 -11.04 0.66
CA PHE A 41 8.71 -10.19 1.68
C PHE A 41 7.87 -11.00 2.67
N GLU A 42 7.27 -12.10 2.22
CA GLU A 42 6.62 -13.07 3.10
C GLU A 42 7.60 -13.69 4.12
N GLN A 43 8.78 -14.11 3.67
CA GLN A 43 9.82 -14.65 4.55
C GLN A 43 10.26 -13.62 5.60
N ILE A 44 10.58 -12.40 5.16
CA ILE A 44 11.00 -11.31 6.06
C ILE A 44 9.93 -11.02 7.11
N TYR A 45 8.66 -10.92 6.71
CA TYR A 45 7.56 -10.66 7.63
C TYR A 45 7.39 -11.78 8.66
N HIS A 46 7.34 -13.04 8.23
CA HIS A 46 7.14 -14.17 9.13
C HIS A 46 8.34 -14.42 10.06
N GLU A 47 9.57 -14.16 9.61
CA GLU A 47 10.75 -14.22 10.48
C GLU A 47 10.68 -13.18 11.60
N GLN A 48 10.25 -11.96 11.30
CA GLN A 48 10.07 -10.92 12.31
C GLN A 48 8.86 -11.22 13.22
N LEU A 49 7.79 -11.80 12.67
CA LEU A 49 6.62 -12.21 13.43
C LEU A 49 6.99 -13.29 14.46
N TYR A 50 7.77 -14.29 14.05
CA TYR A 50 8.27 -15.33 14.95
C TYR A 50 9.12 -14.75 16.09
N LYS A 51 9.90 -13.70 15.80
CA LYS A 51 10.73 -12.98 16.77
C LYS A 51 9.98 -11.91 17.58
N ASN A 52 8.66 -11.74 17.34
CA ASN A 52 7.82 -10.68 17.93
C ASN A 52 8.40 -9.26 17.74
N ASN A 53 9.03 -9.00 16.60
CA ASN A 53 9.68 -7.71 16.31
C ASN A 53 9.36 -7.17 14.91
N VAL A 54 8.12 -7.38 14.46
CA VAL A 54 7.63 -6.90 13.17
C VAL A 54 7.78 -5.39 13.06
N THR A 55 8.57 -4.97 12.08
CA THR A 55 8.75 -3.55 11.75
C THR A 55 7.62 -3.06 10.85
N PRO A 56 7.20 -1.78 10.96
CA PRO A 56 6.20 -1.19 10.06
C PRO A 56 6.56 -1.36 8.58
N LYS A 57 7.87 -1.29 8.26
CA LYS A 57 8.40 -1.52 6.92
C LYS A 57 8.13 -2.94 6.43
N ALA A 58 8.50 -3.97 7.19
CA ALA A 58 8.30 -5.35 6.78
C ALA A 58 6.82 -5.71 6.59
N GLN A 59 5.96 -5.23 7.51
CA GLN A 59 4.51 -5.38 7.38
C GLN A 59 3.98 -4.69 6.12
N PHE A 60 4.43 -3.46 5.85
CA PHE A 60 4.00 -2.71 4.66
C PHE A 60 4.44 -3.41 3.37
N GLU A 61 5.69 -3.83 3.26
CA GLU A 61 6.24 -4.46 2.05
C GLU A 61 5.53 -5.79 1.74
N TYR A 62 5.19 -6.57 2.77
CA TYR A 62 4.40 -7.78 2.59
C TYR A 62 2.95 -7.47 2.19
N ALA A 63 2.30 -6.53 2.89
CA ALA A 63 0.93 -6.12 2.58
C ALA A 63 0.80 -5.55 1.15
N TRP A 64 1.80 -4.78 0.70
CA TRP A 64 1.93 -4.27 -0.65
C TRP A 64 1.92 -5.37 -1.71
N CYS A 65 2.61 -6.48 -1.46
CA CYS A 65 2.60 -7.65 -2.34
C CYS A 65 1.22 -8.31 -2.37
N LEU A 66 0.61 -8.47 -1.19
CA LEU A 66 -0.68 -9.13 -1.01
C LEU A 66 -1.84 -8.39 -1.70
N VAL A 67 -1.94 -7.07 -1.55
CA VAL A 67 -3.00 -6.28 -2.22
C VAL A 67 -2.89 -6.30 -3.75
N ARG A 68 -1.70 -6.65 -4.26
CA ARG A 68 -1.43 -6.81 -5.70
C ARG A 68 -1.53 -8.28 -6.17
N SER A 69 -1.90 -9.21 -5.30
CA SER A 69 -2.11 -10.63 -5.65
C SER A 69 -3.34 -10.84 -6.53
N LYS A 70 -3.36 -11.94 -7.28
CA LYS A 70 -4.54 -12.37 -8.05
C LYS A 70 -5.61 -13.02 -7.16
N TYR A 71 -5.26 -13.42 -5.94
CA TYR A 71 -6.15 -14.13 -5.03
C TYR A 71 -6.84 -13.16 -4.08
N SER A 72 -8.17 -13.25 -4.00
CA SER A 72 -8.98 -12.37 -3.12
C SER A 72 -8.65 -12.54 -1.64
N ALA A 73 -8.26 -13.74 -1.21
CA ALA A 73 -7.82 -14.01 0.16
C ALA A 73 -6.56 -13.23 0.53
N ASP A 74 -5.56 -13.20 -0.37
CA ASP A 74 -4.33 -12.43 -0.19
C ASP A 74 -4.65 -10.93 -0.11
N ILE A 75 -5.49 -10.42 -1.02
CA ILE A 75 -5.86 -9.01 -1.03
C ILE A 75 -6.51 -8.62 0.31
N LYS A 76 -7.43 -9.45 0.83
CA LYS A 76 -8.05 -9.23 2.15
C LYS A 76 -7.03 -9.22 3.27
N LYS A 77 -6.07 -10.16 3.28
CA LYS A 77 -4.98 -10.18 4.27
C LYS A 77 -4.12 -8.91 4.18
N GLY A 78 -3.80 -8.47 2.96
CA GLY A 78 -3.05 -7.23 2.73
C GLY A 78 -3.78 -5.99 3.25
N ILE A 79 -5.11 -5.91 3.06
CA ILE A 79 -5.94 -4.83 3.59
C ILE A 79 -5.87 -4.79 5.12
N ILE A 80 -6.02 -5.93 5.79
CA ILE A 80 -5.97 -6.01 7.26
C ILE A 80 -4.62 -5.49 7.78
N LEU A 81 -3.52 -5.94 7.18
CA LEU A 81 -2.17 -5.49 7.57
C LEU A 81 -1.97 -3.99 7.35
N LEU A 82 -2.59 -3.40 6.33
CA LEU A 82 -2.55 -1.95 6.09
C LEU A 82 -3.44 -1.16 7.06
N GLU A 83 -4.61 -1.69 7.43
CA GLU A 83 -5.49 -1.07 8.44
C GLU A 83 -4.79 -1.02 9.82
N GLU A 84 -4.09 -2.10 10.20
CA GLU A 84 -3.25 -2.13 11.40
C GLU A 84 -2.14 -1.07 11.37
N LEU A 85 -1.41 -0.97 10.25
CA LEU A 85 -0.37 0.05 10.06
C LEU A 85 -0.93 1.47 10.11
N TYR A 86 -2.09 1.71 9.50
CA TYR A 86 -2.74 3.01 9.52
C TYR A 86 -3.05 3.50 10.94
N ASN A 87 -3.45 2.58 11.82
CA ASN A 87 -3.77 2.87 13.22
C ASN A 87 -2.53 3.02 14.11
N THR A 88 -1.40 2.38 13.76
CA THR A 88 -0.22 2.28 14.63
C THR A 88 0.98 3.12 14.16
N ASN A 89 1.08 3.44 12.88
CA ASN A 89 2.19 4.18 12.29
C ASN A 89 1.69 5.41 11.50
N LYS A 90 1.90 6.61 12.07
CA LYS A 90 1.46 7.86 11.43
C LYS A 90 2.28 8.27 10.22
N GLU A 91 3.54 7.84 10.15
CA GLU A 91 4.50 8.28 9.13
C GLU A 91 4.15 7.77 7.72
N GLY A 92 3.56 6.57 7.62
CA GLY A 92 3.18 5.96 6.35
C GLY A 92 1.70 6.10 5.96
N GLN A 93 0.89 6.87 6.70
CA GLN A 93 -0.58 6.91 6.52
C GLN A 93 -1.02 7.19 5.09
N ARG A 94 -0.31 8.08 4.38
CA ARG A 94 -0.59 8.39 2.97
C ARG A 94 -0.45 7.16 2.08
N ASP A 95 0.66 6.43 2.20
CA ASP A 95 0.92 5.23 1.41
C ASP A 95 -0.07 4.13 1.78
N TYR A 96 -0.41 3.99 3.07
CA TYR A 96 -1.39 3.01 3.52
C TYR A 96 -2.78 3.27 2.93
N LEU A 97 -3.26 4.52 2.96
CA LEU A 97 -4.54 4.91 2.36
C LEU A 97 -4.58 4.64 0.86
N TYR A 98 -3.49 4.88 0.14
CA TYR A 98 -3.39 4.57 -1.29
C TYR A 98 -3.58 3.07 -1.54
N TYR A 99 -2.86 2.21 -0.82
CA TYR A 99 -2.96 0.76 -1.00
C TYR A 99 -4.25 0.16 -0.44
N LEU A 100 -4.86 0.79 0.57
CA LEU A 100 -6.21 0.44 1.06
C LEU A 100 -7.28 0.71 0.00
N ALA A 101 -7.23 1.88 -0.65
CA ALA A 101 -8.10 2.21 -1.77
C ALA A 101 -7.89 1.23 -2.95
N LEU A 102 -6.63 0.91 -3.28
CA LEU A 102 -6.32 -0.05 -4.35
C LEU A 102 -6.85 -1.45 -4.05
N GLY A 103 -6.59 -1.99 -2.86
CA GLY A 103 -7.01 -3.33 -2.45
C GLY A 103 -8.54 -3.47 -2.43
N THR A 104 -9.23 -2.49 -1.86
CA THR A 104 -10.71 -2.49 -1.83
C THR A 104 -11.33 -2.35 -3.22
N ALA A 105 -10.75 -1.51 -4.09
CA ALA A 105 -11.18 -1.40 -5.49
C ALA A 105 -11.01 -2.73 -6.24
N ARG A 106 -9.91 -3.47 -6.01
CA ARG A 106 -9.69 -4.81 -6.60
C ARG A 106 -10.68 -5.86 -6.10
N LEU A 107 -11.19 -5.71 -4.88
CA LEU A 107 -12.30 -6.51 -4.34
C LEU A 107 -13.69 -6.05 -4.84
N LYS A 108 -13.75 -5.02 -5.69
CA LYS A 108 -14.98 -4.39 -6.19
C LYS A 108 -15.81 -3.71 -5.08
N GLU A 109 -15.21 -3.41 -3.94
CA GLU A 109 -15.81 -2.65 -2.83
C GLU A 109 -15.65 -1.15 -3.06
N TYR A 110 -16.22 -0.64 -4.16
CA TYR A 110 -15.94 0.72 -4.65
C TYR A 110 -16.37 1.84 -3.68
N SER A 111 -17.42 1.61 -2.88
CA SER A 111 -17.83 2.59 -1.86
C SER A 111 -16.73 2.80 -0.81
N LYS A 112 -16.18 1.70 -0.29
CA LYS A 112 -15.10 1.75 0.71
C LYS A 112 -13.81 2.31 0.10
N ALA A 113 -13.51 1.94 -1.15
CA ALA A 113 -12.37 2.49 -1.89
C ALA A 113 -12.47 4.01 -2.05
N LEU A 114 -13.65 4.53 -2.36
CA LEU A 114 -13.90 5.96 -2.50
C LEU A 114 -13.68 6.70 -1.17
N ASP A 115 -14.09 6.12 -0.04
CA ASP A 115 -13.87 6.73 1.27
C ASP A 115 -12.39 6.80 1.63
N PHE A 116 -11.60 5.77 1.29
CA PHE A 116 -10.14 5.83 1.41
C PHE A 116 -9.52 6.89 0.49
N CYS A 117 -10.01 7.06 -0.74
CA CYS A 117 -9.56 8.13 -1.63
C CYS A 117 -9.86 9.52 -1.05
N LYS A 118 -11.04 9.74 -0.45
CA LYS A 118 -11.38 11.00 0.22
C LYS A 118 -10.44 11.27 1.39
N ALA A 119 -10.22 10.26 2.24
CA ALA A 119 -9.29 10.35 3.37
C ALA A 119 -7.87 10.67 2.90
N PHE A 120 -7.41 10.04 1.81
CA PHE A 120 -6.10 10.32 1.21
C PHE A 120 -5.96 11.79 0.81
N LEU A 121 -6.99 12.37 0.18
CA LEU A 121 -7.00 13.78 -0.21
C LEU A 121 -7.00 14.73 0.98
N SER A 122 -7.67 14.38 2.09
CA SER A 122 -7.69 15.17 3.31
C SER A 122 -6.34 15.19 4.04
N VAL A 123 -5.46 14.21 3.78
CA VAL A 123 -4.12 14.11 4.38
C VAL A 123 -3.05 14.86 3.57
N GLU A 124 -3.32 15.27 2.31
CA GLU A 124 -2.37 16.07 1.53
C GLU A 124 -2.43 17.58 1.90
N PRO A 125 -1.36 18.16 2.50
CA PRO A 125 -1.28 19.61 2.69
C PRO A 125 -1.02 20.27 1.33
N GLY A 126 -2.08 20.69 0.64
CA GLY A 126 -1.97 21.35 -0.66
C GLY A 126 -3.25 21.38 -1.49
N LYS A 127 -4.31 20.67 -1.11
CA LYS A 127 -5.63 20.80 -1.73
C LYS A 127 -6.69 21.07 -0.67
N THR A 128 -6.77 22.35 -0.28
CA THR A 128 -8.01 22.88 0.29
C THR A 128 -9.13 22.58 -0.70
N ILE A 129 -10.10 21.76 -0.27
CA ILE A 129 -11.36 21.62 -0.97
C ILE A 129 -12.03 22.99 -0.87
N ALA A 130 -11.93 23.79 -1.93
CA ALA A 130 -12.74 24.98 -2.08
C ALA A 130 -14.18 24.50 -2.30
N ILE A 131 -14.98 24.58 -1.24
CA ILE A 131 -16.44 24.52 -1.27
C ILE A 131 -17.00 25.85 -1.76
#